data_AF-A0A2U3LUR2-F1
#
_entry.id   AF-A0A2U3LUR2-F1
#
_cell.length_a   1.000
_cell.length_b   1.000
_cell.length_c   1.000
_cell.angle_alpha   90.00
_cell.angle_beta   90.00
_cell.angle_gamma   90.00
#
_symmetry.space_group_name_H-M   'P 1'
#
loop_
_entity.id
_entity.type
_entity.pdbx_description
1 polymer ?
#
loop_
_entity_poly.entity_id
_entity_poly.type
_entity_poly.pdbx_seq_one_letter_code
_entity_poly.pdbx_strand_id
1 'polypeptide(L)'
;MALAAGHRPCAECRRERFNAFKNAWKRSEPDRADPLLAPEIDAELHRARIDSRGRNVTYQASLNSLPDGCFVQIDGSSYLVWDESLLLWSPQGYLKEDRRPAGLTVTVLTPEPIVECIRRGYQPEIHKSASTVVGRPSIRLLEV
;
A
#
# COMPACT_ATOMS: atom_id res chain seq x y z
N MET A 1 -9.27 -0.94 -3.94
CA MET A 1 -8.09 -0.07 -3.74
C MET A 1 -7.09 -0.32 -4.85
N ALA A 2 -6.63 0.72 -5.53
CA ALA A 2 -5.72 0.58 -6.67
C ALA A 2 -4.27 0.27 -6.24
N LEU A 3 -3.81 0.86 -5.12
CA LEU A 3 -2.43 0.74 -4.65
C LEU A 3 -2.08 -0.65 -4.14
N ALA A 4 -2.96 -1.27 -3.35
CA ALA A 4 -2.80 -2.65 -2.87
C ALA A 4 -2.74 -3.67 -4.02
N ALA A 5 -3.39 -3.35 -5.14
CA ALA A 5 -3.32 -4.11 -6.39
C ALA A 5 -2.11 -3.70 -7.28
N GLY A 6 -1.13 -2.98 -6.73
CA GLY A 6 0.11 -2.60 -7.40
C GLY A 6 0.01 -1.42 -8.37
N HIS A 7 -1.09 -0.65 -8.39
CA HIS A 7 -1.23 0.49 -9.29
C HIS A 7 -0.79 1.81 -8.65
N ARG A 8 0.03 2.59 -9.38
CA ARG A 8 0.29 4.00 -9.05
C ARG A 8 -0.93 4.90 -9.33
N PRO A 9 -0.99 6.11 -8.77
CA PRO A 9 -1.98 7.10 -9.17
C PRO A 9 -1.86 7.50 -10.66
N CYS A 10 -3.00 7.74 -11.31
CA CYS A 10 -3.06 8.22 -12.70
C CYS A 10 -2.45 9.63 -12.81
N ALA A 11 -1.58 9.83 -13.78
CA ALA A 11 -0.90 11.12 -13.99
C ALA A 11 -1.84 12.19 -14.58
N GLU A 12 -2.90 11.79 -15.29
CA GLU A 12 -3.86 12.70 -15.92
C GLU A 12 -4.98 13.07 -14.93
N CYS A 13 -5.59 12.09 -14.28
CA CYS A 13 -6.72 12.32 -13.38
C CYS A 13 -6.31 12.74 -11.96
N ARG A 14 -5.12 12.35 -11.49
CA ARG A 14 -4.68 12.55 -10.09
C ARG A 14 -3.24 13.04 -10.03
N ARG A 15 -2.96 14.12 -10.75
CA ARG A 15 -1.60 14.67 -10.97
C ARG A 15 -0.83 14.90 -9.67
N GLU A 16 -1.46 15.51 -8.66
CA GLU A 16 -0.80 15.79 -7.38
C GLU A 16 -0.37 14.51 -6.67
N ARG A 17 -1.26 13.51 -6.62
CA ARG A 17 -0.95 12.20 -6.05
C ARG A 17 0.12 11.45 -6.84
N PHE A 18 0.08 11.54 -8.16
CA PHE A 18 1.11 10.98 -9.02
C PHE A 18 2.48 11.63 -8.73
N ASN A 19 2.54 12.95 -8.60
CA ASN A 19 3.77 13.67 -8.26
C ASN A 19 4.27 13.27 -6.86
N ALA A 20 3.37 13.16 -5.87
CA ALA A 20 3.73 12.69 -4.53
C ALA A 20 4.30 11.26 -4.56
N PHE A 21 3.68 10.37 -5.34
CA PHE A 21 4.17 9.00 -5.55
C PHE A 21 5.55 8.99 -6.21
N LYS A 22 5.72 9.73 -7.31
CA LYS A 22 7.01 9.83 -8.02
C LYS A 22 8.12 10.40 -7.14
N ASN A 23 7.80 11.40 -6.31
CA ASN A 23 8.75 11.96 -5.35
C ASN A 23 9.16 10.96 -4.27
N ALA A 24 8.21 10.16 -3.77
CA ALA A 24 8.50 9.09 -2.82
C ALA A 24 9.33 7.97 -3.46
N TRP A 25 9.03 7.61 -4.71
CA TRP A 25 9.81 6.65 -5.49
C TRP A 25 11.26 7.09 -5.69
N LYS A 26 11.47 8.36 -6.05
CA LYS A 26 12.82 8.91 -6.15
C LYS A 26 13.59 8.83 -4.82
N ARG A 27 12.90 9.06 -3.70
CA ARG A 27 13.49 8.92 -2.36
C ARG A 27 13.78 7.47 -1.98
N SER A 28 13.08 6.50 -2.56
CA SER A 28 13.35 5.08 -2.34
C SER A 28 14.53 4.55 -3.15
N GLU A 29 14.85 5.22 -4.27
CA GLU A 29 15.96 4.85 -5.16
C GLU A 29 16.89 6.05 -5.40
N PRO A 30 17.66 6.49 -4.39
CA PRO A 30 18.45 7.72 -4.47
C PRO A 30 19.56 7.68 -5.53
N ASP A 31 20.06 6.49 -5.87
CA ASP A 31 21.13 6.30 -6.85
C ASP A 31 20.62 6.23 -8.30
N ARG A 32 19.30 6.25 -8.50
CA ARG A 32 18.70 6.16 -9.83
C ARG A 32 18.72 7.50 -10.54
N ALA A 33 19.24 7.50 -11.76
CA ALA A 33 19.30 8.70 -12.60
C ALA A 33 17.90 9.22 -12.96
N ASP A 34 17.71 10.53 -12.85
CA ASP A 34 16.52 11.22 -13.34
C ASP A 34 16.56 11.40 -14.88
N PRO A 35 15.38 11.48 -15.54
CA PRO A 35 14.04 11.45 -14.97
C PRO A 35 13.41 10.05 -14.97
N LEU A 36 12.79 9.67 -13.85
CA LEU A 36 11.88 8.51 -13.78
C LEU A 36 10.62 8.75 -14.63
N LEU A 37 10.49 8.04 -15.75
CA LEU A 37 9.29 8.09 -16.59
C LEU A 37 8.20 7.19 -16.03
N ALA A 38 6.94 7.58 -16.22
CA ALA A 38 5.80 6.81 -15.74
C ALA A 38 5.77 5.34 -16.26
N PRO A 39 6.13 5.05 -17.53
CA PRO A 39 6.20 3.68 -18.04
C PRO A 39 7.26 2.81 -17.35
N GLU A 40 8.36 3.40 -16.88
CA GLU A 40 9.43 2.66 -16.18
C GLU A 40 8.94 2.23 -14.80
N ILE A 41 8.30 3.15 -14.07
CA ILE A 41 7.62 2.87 -12.80
C ILE A 41 6.56 1.78 -13.01
N ASP A 42 5.76 1.87 -14.08
CA ASP A 42 4.73 0.87 -14.38
C ASP A 42 5.32 -0.50 -14.66
N ALA A 43 6.43 -0.59 -15.39
CA ALA A 43 7.10 -1.85 -15.68
C ALA A 43 7.65 -2.52 -14.41
N GLU A 44 8.19 -1.73 -13.48
CA GLU A 44 8.67 -2.24 -12.19
C GLU A 44 7.54 -2.68 -11.27
N LEU A 45 6.49 -1.86 -11.17
CA LEU A 45 5.28 -2.24 -10.45
C LEU A 45 4.65 -3.50 -11.01
N HIS A 46 4.66 -3.67 -12.34
CA HIS A 46 4.16 -4.89 -12.98
C HIS A 46 4.97 -6.12 -12.55
N ARG A 47 6.31 -6.06 -12.63
CA ARG A 47 7.19 -7.16 -12.21
C ARG A 47 7.09 -7.46 -10.71
N ALA A 48 6.89 -6.43 -9.89
CA ALA A 48 6.71 -6.57 -8.45
C ALA A 48 5.32 -7.08 -8.07
N ARG A 49 4.37 -7.14 -9.02
CA ARG A 49 3.01 -7.60 -8.79
C ARG A 49 2.77 -9.01 -9.30
N ILE A 50 3.30 -9.35 -10.48
CA ILE A 50 3.00 -10.61 -11.16
C ILE A 50 4.29 -11.30 -11.59
N ASP A 51 4.45 -12.57 -11.21
CA ASP A 51 5.59 -13.38 -11.62
C ASP A 51 5.48 -13.84 -13.08
N SER A 52 6.53 -14.49 -13.60
CA SER A 52 6.54 -15.00 -14.99
C SER A 52 5.47 -16.07 -15.28
N ARG A 53 4.78 -16.57 -14.26
CA ARG A 53 3.68 -17.55 -14.35
C ARG A 53 2.30 -16.91 -14.17
N GLY A 54 2.21 -15.58 -14.07
CA GLY A 54 0.94 -14.88 -13.90
C GLY A 54 0.41 -14.87 -12.46
N ARG A 55 1.21 -15.25 -11.46
CA ARG A 55 0.79 -15.31 -10.05
C ARG A 55 1.17 -14.05 -9.32
N ASN A 56 0.38 -13.67 -8.31
CA ASN A 56 0.71 -12.54 -7.45
C ASN A 56 2.05 -12.76 -6.74
N VAL A 57 2.96 -11.81 -6.87
CA VAL A 57 4.21 -11.78 -6.11
C VAL A 57 3.88 -11.36 -4.67
N THR A 58 4.31 -12.17 -3.72
CA THR A 58 4.16 -11.92 -2.28
C THR A 58 5.48 -12.26 -1.58
N TYR A 59 5.69 -11.71 -0.39
CA TYR A 59 6.90 -11.95 0.39
C TYR A 59 6.56 -12.00 1.88
N GLN A 60 7.45 -12.57 2.69
CA GLN A 60 7.29 -12.60 4.15
C GLN A 60 7.98 -11.39 4.77
N ALA A 61 7.32 -10.76 5.75
CA ALA A 61 7.91 -9.70 6.55
C ALA A 61 7.41 -9.78 8.00
N SER A 62 8.20 -9.24 8.93
CA SER A 62 7.72 -8.98 10.28
C SER A 62 6.56 -7.98 10.20
N LEU A 63 5.43 -8.31 10.81
CA LEU A 63 4.27 -7.43 10.83
C LEU A 63 4.65 -6.08 11.41
N ASN A 64 5.46 -6.02 12.46
CA ASN A 64 5.89 -4.79 13.11
C ASN A 64 6.75 -3.86 12.23
N SER A 65 7.36 -4.35 11.15
CA SER A 65 8.17 -3.50 10.25
C SER A 65 7.39 -2.87 9.11
N LEU A 66 6.11 -3.21 8.97
CA LEU A 66 5.26 -2.72 7.89
C LEU A 66 4.64 -1.37 8.24
N PRO A 67 4.73 -0.37 7.34
CA PRO A 67 4.05 0.90 7.53
C PRO A 67 2.54 0.77 7.29
N ASP A 68 1.81 1.74 7.80
CA ASP A 68 0.37 1.90 7.55
C ASP A 68 0.07 1.98 6.06
N GLY A 69 -1.03 1.36 5.64
CA GLY A 69 -1.41 1.31 4.23
C GLY A 69 -0.99 0.01 3.52
N CYS A 70 -0.22 -0.86 4.18
CA CYS A 70 0.16 -2.16 3.63
C CYS A 70 -0.93 -3.21 3.78
N PHE A 71 -1.16 -3.99 2.73
CA PHE A 71 -1.99 -5.19 2.76
C PHE A 71 -1.16 -6.43 3.08
N VAL A 72 -1.69 -7.24 4.00
CA VAL A 72 -1.11 -8.51 4.43
C VAL A 72 -2.16 -9.62 4.42
N GLN A 73 -1.72 -10.87 4.36
CA GLN A 73 -2.56 -12.04 4.52
C GLN A 73 -2.23 -12.77 5.82
N ILE A 74 -3.26 -13.06 6.60
CA ILE A 74 -3.21 -13.82 7.86
C ILE A 74 -4.36 -14.82 7.81
N ASP A 75 -4.06 -16.11 7.95
CA ASP A 75 -5.03 -17.21 7.93
C ASP A 75 -5.99 -17.14 6.72
N GLY A 76 -5.44 -16.86 5.54
CA GLY A 76 -6.20 -16.74 4.28
C GLY A 76 -6.95 -15.42 4.11
N SER A 77 -7.11 -14.62 5.15
CA SER A 77 -7.82 -13.35 5.13
C SER A 77 -6.89 -12.17 4.84
N SER A 78 -7.40 -11.16 4.14
CA SER A 78 -6.64 -9.94 3.83
C SER A 78 -6.90 -8.85 4.85
N TYR A 79 -5.83 -8.27 5.37
CA TYR A 79 -5.88 -7.18 6.34
C TYR A 79 -5.11 -5.97 5.84
N LEU A 80 -5.61 -4.78 6.16
CA LEU A 80 -4.86 -3.54 6.07
C LEU A 80 -4.12 -3.30 7.40
N VAL A 81 -2.82 -3.03 7.33
CA VAL A 81 -2.03 -2.53 8.45
C VAL A 81 -2.35 -1.05 8.68
N TRP A 82 -2.75 -0.71 9.90
CA TRP A 82 -3.17 0.65 10.26
C TRP A 82 -2.95 0.93 11.75
N ASP A 83 -2.02 1.83 12.08
CA ASP A 83 -1.65 2.19 13.45
C ASP A 83 -1.28 0.90 14.24
N GLU A 84 -1.82 0.75 15.44
CA GLU A 84 -1.71 -0.44 16.29
C GLU A 84 -2.72 -1.55 15.95
N SER A 85 -3.31 -1.49 14.75
CA SER A 85 -4.44 -2.32 14.35
C SER A 85 -4.30 -2.99 12.98
N LEU A 86 -5.14 -3.99 12.76
CA LEU A 86 -5.38 -4.68 11.51
C LEU A 86 -6.85 -4.53 11.13
N LEU A 87 -7.12 -4.00 9.94
CA LEU A 87 -8.50 -3.85 9.44
C LEU A 87 -8.81 -4.98 8.47
N LEU A 88 -9.74 -5.87 8.83
CA LEU A 88 -10.16 -6.96 7.96
C LEU A 88 -10.82 -6.39 6.71
N TRP A 89 -10.29 -6.70 5.54
CA TRP A 89 -10.80 -6.22 4.27
C TRP A 89 -11.79 -7.20 3.63
N SER A 90 -12.85 -6.65 3.07
CA SER A 90 -13.73 -7.31 2.12
C SER A 90 -13.99 -6.43 0.89
N PRO A 91 -14.54 -6.98 -0.20
CA PRO A 91 -14.95 -6.19 -1.35
C PRO A 91 -15.95 -5.06 -1.01
N GLN A 92 -16.75 -5.23 0.06
CA GLN A 92 -17.73 -4.22 0.51
C GLN A 92 -17.12 -3.16 1.44
N GLY A 93 -15.88 -3.36 1.92
CA GLY A 93 -15.22 -2.44 2.83
C GLY A 93 -14.49 -3.16 3.97
N TYR A 94 -14.10 -2.42 5.00
CA TYR A 94 -13.52 -3.03 6.20
C TYR A 94 -14.63 -3.55 7.11
N LEU A 95 -14.43 -4.76 7.63
CA LEU A 95 -15.45 -5.47 8.40
C LEU A 95 -15.22 -5.36 9.91
N LYS A 96 -13.96 -5.37 10.34
CA LYS A 96 -13.57 -5.34 11.75
C LYS A 96 -12.17 -4.78 11.93
N GLU A 97 -11.90 -4.34 13.15
CA GLU A 97 -10.57 -3.97 13.65
C GLU A 97 -10.11 -5.04 14.64
N ASP A 98 -8.96 -5.63 14.37
CA ASP A 98 -8.26 -6.49 15.31
C ASP A 98 -6.99 -5.77 15.79
N ARG A 99 -6.55 -6.09 17.02
CA ARG A 99 -5.27 -5.60 17.53
C ARG A 99 -4.12 -6.18 16.69
N ARG A 100 -3.13 -5.36 16.37
CA ARG A 100 -1.89 -5.81 15.72
C ARG A 100 -1.07 -6.68 16.67
N PRO A 101 -0.88 -7.99 16.39
CA PRO A 101 -0.06 -8.84 17.22
C PRO A 101 1.42 -8.50 17.04
N ALA A 102 2.17 -8.48 18.15
CA ALA A 102 3.62 -8.31 18.11
C ALA A 102 4.33 -9.61 17.70
N GLY A 103 5.42 -9.50 16.96
CA GLY A 103 6.30 -10.63 16.63
C GLY A 103 5.74 -11.59 15.57
N LEU A 104 4.62 -11.28 14.94
CA LEU A 104 4.05 -12.09 13.88
C LEU A 104 4.81 -11.85 12.56
N THR A 105 5.14 -12.92 11.84
CA THR A 105 5.56 -12.86 10.43
C THR A 105 4.35 -13.10 9.55
N VAL A 106 4.17 -12.26 8.52
CA VAL A 106 2.98 -12.29 7.66
C VAL A 106 3.37 -12.28 6.19
N THR A 107 2.48 -12.82 5.36
CA THR A 107 2.56 -12.68 3.91
C THR A 107 2.13 -11.27 3.52
N VAL A 108 3.00 -10.52 2.88
CA VAL A 108 2.71 -9.17 2.37
C VAL A 108 2.15 -9.28 0.95
N LEU A 109 1.00 -8.64 0.74
CA LEU A 109 0.31 -8.58 -0.54
C LEU A 109 0.63 -7.30 -1.32
N THR A 110 1.00 -6.23 -0.62
CA THR A 110 1.41 -4.97 -1.26
C THR A 110 2.80 -5.12 -1.87
N PRO A 111 2.99 -4.79 -3.16
CA PRO A 111 4.29 -4.87 -3.81
C PRO A 111 5.37 -4.08 -3.05
N GLU A 112 6.56 -4.65 -2.93
CA GLU A 112 7.68 -4.08 -2.18
C GLU A 112 8.04 -2.63 -2.58
N PRO A 113 8.07 -2.24 -3.87
CA PRO A 113 8.35 -0.86 -4.25
C PRO A 113 7.31 0.15 -3.72
N ILE A 114 6.05 -0.29 -3.58
CA ILE A 114 4.99 0.53 -2.98
C ILE A 114 5.21 0.68 -1.48
N VAL A 115 5.55 -0.42 -0.80
CA VAL A 115 5.86 -0.37 0.63
C VAL A 115 7.01 0.59 0.90
N GLU A 116 8.05 0.60 0.06
CA GLU A 116 9.15 1.54 0.21
C GLU A 116 8.73 2.98 -0.08
N CYS A 117 7.90 3.24 -1.09
CA CYS A 117 7.32 4.57 -1.29
C CYS A 117 6.56 5.08 -0.06
N ILE A 118 5.80 4.19 0.61
CA ILE A 118 5.07 4.53 1.83
C ILE A 118 6.06 4.90 2.95
N ARG A 119 7.13 4.11 3.15
CA ARG A 119 8.20 4.45 4.12
C ARG A 119 8.85 5.80 3.82
N ARG A 120 8.92 6.20 2.55
CA ARG A 120 9.43 7.51 2.11
C ARG A 120 8.38 8.62 2.10
N GLY A 121 7.24 8.41 2.76
CA GLY A 121 6.23 9.44 3.02
C GLY A 121 5.11 9.53 1.99
N TYR A 122 4.97 8.57 1.08
CA TYR A 122 3.75 8.47 0.29
C TYR A 122 2.59 7.99 1.18
N GLN A 123 1.49 8.74 1.23
CA GLN A 123 0.32 8.38 2.04
C GLN A 123 -0.76 7.73 1.16
N PRO A 124 -1.05 6.42 1.29
CA PRO A 124 -2.11 5.75 0.54
C PRO A 124 -3.50 6.28 0.90
N GLU A 125 -4.40 6.32 -0.07
CA GLU A 125 -5.83 6.53 0.21
C GLU A 125 -6.49 5.25 0.65
N ILE A 126 -7.26 5.36 1.72
CA ILE A 126 -8.00 4.26 2.32
C ILE A 126 -9.48 4.55 2.18
N HIS A 127 -10.27 3.51 1.91
CA HIS A 127 -11.71 3.64 1.76
C HIS A 127 -12.36 4.17 3.04
N LYS A 128 -13.38 5.05 2.90
CA LYS A 128 -14.04 5.73 4.03
C LYS A 128 -14.59 4.76 5.10
N SER A 129 -14.92 3.52 4.74
CA SER A 129 -15.35 2.52 5.73
C SER A 129 -14.30 2.20 6.80
N ALA A 130 -13.02 2.54 6.58
CA ALA A 130 -12.00 2.42 7.62
C ALA A 130 -12.31 3.33 8.81
N SER A 131 -12.79 4.56 8.58
CA SER A 131 -13.13 5.45 9.71
C SER A 131 -14.35 4.97 10.48
N THR A 132 -15.27 4.24 9.83
CA THR A 132 -16.44 3.64 10.50
C THR A 132 -16.04 2.52 11.45
N VAL A 133 -15.02 1.74 11.06
CA VAL A 133 -14.53 0.61 11.86
C VAL A 133 -13.61 1.07 12.99
N VAL A 134 -12.77 2.10 12.76
CA VAL A 134 -11.71 2.55 13.69
C VAL A 134 -12.24 3.39 14.88
N GLY A 135 -13.55 3.64 14.99
CA GLY A 135 -14.13 4.40 16.11
C GLY A 135 -13.57 5.83 16.30
N ARG A 136 -12.80 6.36 15.34
CA ARG A 136 -12.22 7.70 15.34
C ARG A 136 -13.01 8.61 14.40
N PRO A 137 -13.19 9.91 14.73
CA PRO A 137 -13.77 10.87 13.80
C PRO A 137 -12.90 10.92 12.54
N SER A 138 -13.58 10.85 11.38
CA SER A 138 -13.06 10.79 10.01
C SER A 138 -11.57 11.10 9.85
N ILE A 139 -10.81 10.08 9.43
CA ILE A 139 -9.53 10.23 8.73
C ILE A 139 -9.68 11.43 7.79
N ARG A 140 -8.76 12.40 7.87
CA ARG A 140 -8.72 13.53 6.94
C ARG A 140 -8.69 12.97 5.52
N LEU A 141 -9.88 12.88 4.93
CA LEU A 141 -10.10 12.85 3.51
C LEU A 141 -9.39 14.10 3.00
N LEU A 142 -8.33 13.90 2.24
CA LEU A 142 -7.77 14.98 1.44
C LEU A 142 -8.86 15.32 0.43
N GLU A 143 -9.74 16.26 0.80
CA GLU A 143 -10.39 17.14 -0.16
C GLU A 143 -9.30 18.07 -0.69
N VAL A 144 -8.81 17.76 -1.89
CA VAL A 144 -8.42 18.69 -2.96
C VAL A 144 -8.36 17.91 -4.26
#